data_AF-A0A8C0H593-F1
#
_entry.id   AF-A0A8C0H593-F1
#
_cell.length_a   1.000
_cell.length_b   1.000
_cell.length_c   1.000
_cell.angle_alpha   90.00
_cell.angle_beta   90.00
_cell.angle_gamma   90.00
#
_symmetry.space_group_name_H-M   'P 1'
#
loop_
_entity.id
_entity.type
_entity.pdbx_description
1 polymer ?
#
loop_
_entity_poly.entity_id
_entity_poly.type
_entity_poly.pdbx_seq_one_letter_code
_entity_poly.pdbx_strand_id
1 'polypeptide(L)'
;PRAAATHKGPRGLRAAFIFIPAPSPAGRFVIQAKSECLFTNGTERVRFLDRYIYNRQQYAHFDSDLGVWVADTELGRPDAEYWNKDPAILADARAAADTFCRYNYEVREGTGVWDKRSRVW
;
A
#
# COMPACT_ATOMS: atom_id res chain seq x y z
N PRO A 1 -21.26 -67.32 9.80
CA PRO A 1 -22.04 -66.45 10.72
C PRO A 1 -21.71 -64.96 10.49
N ARG A 2 -22.65 -64.26 9.83
CA ARG A 2 -22.66 -62.81 9.66
C ARG A 2 -22.88 -62.12 11.01
N ALA A 3 -22.18 -61.01 11.24
CA ALA A 3 -22.79 -59.77 11.71
C ALA A 3 -21.84 -58.60 11.43
N ALA A 4 -22.10 -57.87 10.34
CA ALA A 4 -21.55 -56.54 10.13
C ALA A 4 -22.35 -55.56 11.01
N ALA A 5 -21.69 -54.93 11.97
CA ALA A 5 -22.30 -53.85 12.75
C ALA A 5 -22.42 -52.60 11.87
N THR A 6 -23.66 -52.21 11.57
CA THR A 6 -23.98 -51.00 10.82
C THR A 6 -24.08 -49.82 11.77
N HIS A 7 -23.05 -48.98 11.83
CA HIS A 7 -23.15 -47.69 12.50
C HIS A 7 -23.83 -46.69 11.55
N LYS A 8 -25.16 -46.60 11.60
CA LYS A 8 -25.91 -45.50 10.98
C LYS A 8 -25.70 -44.24 11.83
N GLY A 9 -24.66 -43.47 11.52
CA GLY A 9 -24.58 -42.08 11.99
C GLY A 9 -25.71 -41.24 11.39
N PRO A 10 -26.23 -40.21 12.10
CA PRO A 10 -27.27 -39.35 11.57
C PRO A 10 -26.74 -38.61 10.33
N ARG A 11 -27.29 -38.97 9.16
CA ARG A 11 -27.12 -38.21 7.92
C ARG A 11 -27.89 -36.90 8.08
N GLY A 12 -27.21 -35.75 8.07
CA GLY A 12 -27.92 -34.50 7.77
C GLY A 12 -27.46 -33.18 8.36
N LEU A 13 -26.32 -33.04 9.03
CA LEU A 13 -25.79 -31.69 9.31
C LEU A 13 -24.51 -31.45 8.52
N ARG A 14 -24.63 -30.73 7.40
CA ARG A 14 -23.48 -30.02 6.84
C ARG A 14 -23.13 -28.93 7.84
N ALA A 15 -22.05 -29.12 8.60
CA ALA A 15 -21.46 -28.04 9.36
C ALA A 15 -21.16 -26.90 8.38
N ALA A 16 -21.89 -25.80 8.48
CA ALA A 16 -21.50 -24.57 7.83
C ALA A 16 -20.25 -24.12 8.58
N PHE A 17 -19.07 -24.34 7.99
CA PHE A 17 -17.85 -23.71 8.46
C PHE A 17 -17.98 -22.21 8.19
N ILE A 18 -18.61 -21.50 9.11
CA ILE A 18 -18.56 -20.05 9.14
C ILE A 18 -17.14 -19.73 9.56
N PHE A 19 -16.32 -19.32 8.59
CA PHE A 19 -15.01 -18.74 8.88
C PHE A 19 -15.27 -17.39 9.54
N ILE A 20 -15.48 -17.39 10.86
CA ILE A 20 -15.47 -16.16 11.65
C ILE A 20 -14.00 -15.73 11.64
N PRO A 21 -13.62 -14.65 10.94
CA PRO A 21 -12.25 -14.18 10.99
C PRO A 21 -11.94 -13.91 12.46
N ALA A 22 -10.84 -14.49 12.96
CA ALA A 22 -10.39 -14.25 14.32
C ALA A 22 -10.36 -12.73 14.55
N PRO A 23 -10.95 -12.21 15.64
CA PRO A 23 -10.85 -10.80 15.95
C PRO A 23 -9.36 -10.44 15.95
N SER A 24 -8.98 -9.39 15.20
CA SER A 24 -7.60 -8.90 15.22
C SER A 24 -7.17 -8.74 16.68
N PRO A 25 -5.95 -9.18 17.06
CA PRO A 25 -5.53 -9.07 18.46
C PRO A 25 -5.69 -7.61 18.88
N ALA A 26 -6.43 -7.40 19.97
CA ALA A 26 -6.60 -6.07 20.54
C ALA A 26 -5.21 -5.49 20.81
N GLY A 27 -4.91 -4.32 20.22
CA GLY A 27 -3.60 -3.66 20.36
C GLY A 27 -2.63 -3.80 19.17
N ARG A 28 -3.05 -4.29 17.99
CA ARG A 28 -2.20 -4.21 16.78
C ARG A 28 -2.32 -2.84 16.13
N PHE A 29 -1.22 -2.09 16.16
CA PHE A 29 -1.07 -0.81 15.47
C PHE A 29 -0.11 -0.97 14.29
N VAL A 30 -0.48 -0.43 13.12
CA VAL A 30 0.35 -0.48 11.91
C VAL A 30 0.50 0.94 11.38
N ILE A 31 1.72 1.34 11.07
CA ILE A 31 2.01 2.57 10.31
C ILE A 31 2.64 2.13 9.00
N GLN A 32 2.18 2.70 7.89
CA GLN A 32 2.74 2.45 6.57
C GLN A 32 2.98 3.79 5.88
N ALA A 33 4.13 3.92 5.23
CA ALA A 33 4.39 4.95 4.23
C ALA A 33 4.48 4.28 2.87
N LYS A 34 3.82 4.87 1.86
CA LYS A 34 3.85 4.37 0.48
C LYS A 34 4.24 5.50 -0.46
N SER A 35 5.45 5.41 -1.00
CA SER A 35 5.96 6.30 -2.02
C SER A 35 5.82 5.62 -3.39
N GLU A 36 4.95 6.17 -4.23
CA GLU A 36 4.55 5.58 -5.50
C GLU A 36 4.87 6.50 -6.67
N CYS A 37 5.26 5.88 -7.78
CA CYS A 37 5.58 6.56 -9.03
C CYS A 37 4.65 6.05 -10.13
N LEU A 38 3.82 6.93 -10.66
CA LEU A 38 2.89 6.63 -11.73
C LEU A 38 3.46 7.17 -13.04
N PHE A 39 3.81 6.26 -13.94
CA PHE A 39 4.42 6.54 -15.23
C PHE A 39 3.38 6.41 -16.34
N THR A 40 3.20 7.46 -17.16
CA THR A 40 2.34 7.43 -18.35
C THR A 40 3.18 7.75 -19.58
N ASN A 41 3.08 6.87 -20.59
CA ASN A 41 3.90 6.92 -21.80
C ASN A 41 5.41 7.00 -21.49
N GLY A 42 5.93 5.98 -20.79
CA GLY A 42 7.30 5.99 -20.28
C GLY A 42 7.46 7.05 -19.20
N THR A 43 8.43 7.95 -19.37
CA THR A 43 8.65 9.07 -18.45
C THR A 43 8.06 10.38 -18.95
N GLU A 44 7.26 10.41 -20.02
CA GLU A 44 6.67 11.67 -20.51
C GLU A 44 5.87 12.38 -19.41
N ARG A 45 4.98 11.66 -18.72
CA ARG A 45 4.29 12.14 -17.53
C ARG A 45 4.58 11.23 -16.34
N VAL A 46 5.11 11.84 -15.27
CA VAL A 46 5.43 11.17 -14.00
C VAL A 46 4.68 11.86 -12.89
N ARG A 47 3.92 11.09 -12.11
CA ARG A 47 3.23 11.57 -10.91
C ARG A 47 3.77 10.84 -9.69
N PHE A 48 4.19 11.60 -8.69
CA PHE A 48 4.63 11.09 -7.41
C PHE A 48 3.51 11.20 -6.38
N LEU A 49 3.24 10.11 -5.68
CA LEU A 49 2.31 10.05 -4.56
C LEU A 49 3.04 9.53 -3.33
N ASP A 50 3.02 10.28 -2.25
CA ASP A 50 3.51 9.79 -0.96
C ASP A 50 2.36 9.74 0.04
N ARG A 51 2.10 8.59 0.63
CA ARG A 51 0.89 8.35 1.43
C ARG A 51 1.24 7.75 2.77
N TYR A 52 0.72 8.38 3.83
CA TYR A 52 0.87 7.92 5.20
C TYR A 52 -0.43 7.30 5.71
N ILE A 53 -0.34 6.07 6.19
CA ILE A 53 -1.47 5.21 6.52
C ILE A 53 -1.32 4.71 7.95
N TYR A 54 -2.33 4.99 8.76
CA TYR A 54 -2.46 4.44 10.10
C TYR A 54 -3.50 3.33 10.10
N ASN A 55 -3.06 2.14 10.48
CA ASN A 55 -3.76 0.86 10.33
C ASN A 55 -4.18 0.58 8.89
N ARG A 56 -5.37 1.04 8.49
CA ARG A 56 -5.93 0.88 7.14
C ARG A 56 -6.47 2.20 6.59
N GLN A 57 -6.29 3.29 7.33
CA GLN A 57 -6.80 4.60 6.99
C GLN A 57 -5.62 5.51 6.64
N GLN A 58 -5.61 5.98 5.40
CA GLN A 58 -4.71 7.05 5.01
C GLN A 58 -5.08 8.30 5.79
N TYR A 59 -4.09 8.95 6.40
CA TYR A 59 -4.30 10.13 7.22
C TYR A 59 -3.72 11.40 6.59
N ALA A 60 -2.67 11.28 5.77
CA ALA A 60 -2.09 12.38 5.00
C ALA A 60 -1.43 11.87 3.72
N HIS A 61 -1.34 12.73 2.71
CA HIS A 61 -0.60 12.46 1.49
C HIS A 61 0.05 13.70 0.87
N PHE A 62 1.05 13.46 0.03
CA PHE A 62 1.53 14.39 -0.97
C PHE A 62 1.16 13.87 -2.36
N ASP A 63 0.71 14.78 -3.23
CA ASP A 63 0.52 14.51 -4.65
C ASP A 63 1.28 15.55 -5.45
N SER A 64 2.18 15.13 -6.34
CA SER A 64 2.95 16.05 -7.18
C SER A 64 2.08 16.92 -8.08
N ASP A 65 0.88 16.45 -8.46
CA ASP A 65 -0.07 17.27 -9.24
C ASP A 65 -0.65 18.43 -8.39
N LEU A 66 -0.72 18.28 -7.06
CA LEU A 66 -1.14 19.33 -6.12
C LEU A 66 0.04 20.16 -5.60
N GLY A 67 1.19 19.52 -5.43
CA GLY A 67 2.42 20.14 -4.95
C GLY A 67 2.38 20.57 -3.47
N VAL A 68 1.46 20.04 -2.66
CA VAL A 68 1.35 20.30 -1.22
C VAL A 68 0.93 19.04 -0.47
N TRP A 69 1.25 18.99 0.83
CA TRP A 69 0.76 17.97 1.73
C TRP A 69 -0.71 18.22 2.08
N VAL A 70 -1.53 17.18 2.05
CA VAL A 70 -2.96 17.23 2.34
C VAL A 70 -3.26 16.25 3.47
N ALA A 71 -4.00 16.71 4.47
CA ALA A 71 -4.55 15.84 5.49
C ALA A 71 -5.85 15.20 4.98
N ASP A 72 -5.90 13.86 4.93
CA ASP A 72 -7.10 13.11 4.54
C ASP A 72 -8.05 12.89 5.74
N THR A 73 -7.53 13.10 6.94
CA THR A 73 -8.26 12.96 8.21
C THR A 73 -7.76 13.98 9.22
N GLU A 74 -8.54 14.19 10.29
CA GLU A 74 -8.13 15.06 11.40
C GLU A 74 -6.79 14.64 12.05
N LEU A 75 -6.49 13.33 12.05
CA LEU A 75 -5.22 12.82 12.58
C LEU A 75 -4.01 13.38 11.81
N GLY A 76 -4.14 13.59 10.50
CA GLY A 76 -3.05 14.07 9.64
C GLY A 76 -2.90 15.58 9.55
N ARG A 77 -3.84 16.35 10.13
CA ARG A 77 -3.81 17.82 10.07
C ARG A 77 -2.49 18.39 10.62
N PRO A 78 -1.99 17.98 11.81
CA PRO A 78 -0.74 18.53 12.33
C PRO A 78 0.46 18.23 11.43
N ASP A 79 0.50 17.03 10.86
CA ASP A 79 1.59 16.59 9.98
C ASP A 79 1.59 17.38 8.66
N ALA A 80 0.43 17.48 7.99
CA ALA A 80 0.31 18.25 6.76
C ALA A 80 0.63 19.74 6.96
N GLU A 81 0.19 20.34 8.06
CA GLU A 81 0.52 21.72 8.41
C GLU A 81 2.03 21.89 8.63
N TYR A 82 2.66 20.98 9.37
CA TYR A 82 4.10 21.00 9.63
C TYR A 82 4.91 20.84 8.35
N TRP A 83 4.61 19.84 7.52
CA TRP A 83 5.35 19.57 6.28
C TRP A 83 5.19 20.67 5.22
N ASN A 84 4.02 21.34 5.17
CA ASN A 84 3.84 22.49 4.29
C ASN A 84 4.52 23.76 4.81
N LYS A 85 4.73 23.88 6.13
CA LYS A 85 5.37 25.05 6.73
C LYS A 85 6.90 25.03 6.55
N ASP A 86 7.51 23.86 6.51
CA ASP A 86 8.94 23.71 6.25
C ASP A 86 9.23 23.76 4.73
N PRO A 87 9.91 24.81 4.23
CA PRO A 87 10.18 24.95 2.80
C PRO A 87 11.10 23.85 2.24
N ALA A 88 11.99 23.28 3.05
CA ALA A 88 12.89 22.23 2.60
C ALA A 88 12.12 20.94 2.35
N ILE A 89 11.25 20.54 3.29
CA ILE A 89 10.41 19.33 3.15
C ILE A 89 9.50 19.45 1.92
N LEU A 90 8.87 20.61 1.74
CA LEU A 90 7.96 20.82 0.62
C LEU A 90 8.69 20.85 -0.73
N ALA A 91 9.88 21.46 -0.79
CA ALA A 91 10.71 21.48 -1.99
C ALA A 91 11.18 20.07 -2.37
N ASP A 92 11.64 19.28 -1.41
CA ASP A 92 12.07 17.90 -1.64
C ASP A 92 10.91 17.03 -2.16
N ALA A 93 9.73 17.15 -1.55
CA ALA A 93 8.53 16.42 -2.01
C ALA A 93 8.13 16.80 -3.45
N ARG A 94 8.19 18.09 -3.80
CA ARG A 94 7.93 18.58 -5.16
C ARG A 94 8.94 18.07 -6.18
N ALA A 95 10.20 17.91 -5.77
CA ALA A 95 11.26 17.41 -6.64
C ALA A 95 11.22 15.88 -6.83
N ALA A 96 10.51 15.13 -5.97
CA ALA A 96 10.54 13.67 -5.94
C ALA A 96 10.08 12.98 -7.23
N ALA A 97 9.21 13.62 -8.04
CA ALA A 97 8.85 13.09 -9.35
C ALA A 97 10.10 12.95 -10.27
N ASP A 98 11.06 13.86 -10.16
CA ASP A 98 12.28 13.81 -10.96
C ASP A 98 13.40 13.09 -10.23
N THR A 99 13.68 13.48 -8.98
CA THR A 99 14.84 13.00 -8.22
C THR A 99 14.70 11.55 -7.76
N PHE A 100 13.47 11.09 -7.52
CA PHE A 100 13.20 9.73 -7.08
C PHE A 100 12.58 8.90 -8.21
N CYS A 101 11.48 9.33 -8.81
CA CYS A 101 10.76 8.48 -9.77
C CYS A 101 11.49 8.31 -11.10
N ARG A 102 11.87 9.39 -11.80
CA ARG A 102 12.60 9.29 -13.08
C ARG A 102 13.94 8.61 -12.91
N TYR A 103 14.70 8.98 -11.88
CA TYR A 103 15.96 8.35 -11.54
C TYR A 103 15.80 6.81 -11.40
N ASN A 104 14.84 6.34 -10.61
CA ASN A 104 14.64 4.91 -10.43
C ASN A 104 14.09 4.21 -11.68
N TYR A 105 13.32 4.90 -12.52
CA TYR A 105 12.88 4.38 -13.81
C TYR A 105 14.08 4.10 -14.72
N GLU A 106 15.01 5.05 -14.83
CA GLU A 106 16.25 4.90 -15.61
C GLU A 106 17.15 3.80 -15.04
N VAL A 107 17.28 3.70 -13.72
CA VAL A 107 18.03 2.61 -13.10
C VAL A 107 17.40 1.24 -13.45
N ARG A 108 16.08 1.11 -13.39
CA ARG A 108 15.40 -0.16 -13.68
C ARG A 108 15.41 -0.52 -15.16
N GLU A 109 15.16 0.43 -16.05
CA GLU A 109 15.03 0.18 -17.49
C GLU A 109 16.36 0.30 -18.25
N GLY A 110 17.29 1.15 -17.77
CA GLY A 110 18.51 1.52 -18.47
C GLY A 110 19.75 0.71 -18.10
N THR A 111 19.80 0.07 -16.92
CA THR A 111 21.04 -0.60 -16.47
C THR A 111 21.13 -2.09 -16.82
N GLY A 112 20.09 -2.71 -17.37
CA GLY A 112 20.11 -4.15 -17.71
C GLY A 112 20.36 -5.08 -16.50
N VAL A 113 20.46 -4.55 -15.28
CA VAL A 113 20.61 -5.29 -14.02
C VAL A 113 19.34 -6.10 -13.73
N TRP A 114 18.19 -5.61 -14.22
CA TRP A 114 16.90 -6.27 -14.12
C TRP A 114 16.46 -6.72 -15.52
N ASP A 115 17.05 -7.80 -16.02
CA ASP A 115 16.64 -8.45 -17.28
C ASP A 115 15.12 -8.70 -17.29
N LYS A 116 14.47 -8.31 -18.40
CA LYS A 116 13.02 -8.30 -18.62
C LYS A 116 12.39 -9.71 -18.70
N ARG A 117 13.12 -10.76 -18.35
CA ARG A 117 12.69 -12.18 -18.45
C ARG A 117 12.23 -12.81 -17.14
N SER A 118 12.46 -12.19 -16.00
CA SER A 118 11.96 -12.71 -14.71
C SER A 118 10.58 -12.12 -14.39
N ARG A 119 9.54 -12.64 -15.07
CA ARG A 119 8.19 -12.69 -14.48
C ARG A 119 8.23 -13.63 -13.28
N VAL A 120 8.70 -13.14 -12.14
CA VAL A 120 8.46 -13.77 -10.85
C VAL A 120 8.02 -12.67 -9.90
N TRP A 121 6.71 -12.51 -9.81
CA TRP A 121 6.00 -12.17 -8.58
C TRP A 121 4.80 -13.10 -8.53
#